data_AF-A0A6N8L170-F1
#
_entry.id   AF-A0A6N8L170-F1
#
_cell.length_a   1.000
_cell.length_b   1.000
_cell.length_c   1.000
_cell.angle_alpha   90.00
_cell.angle_beta   90.00
_cell.angle_gamma   90.00
#
_symmetry.space_group_name_H-M   'P 1'
#
loop_
_entity.id
_entity.type
_entity.pdbx_description
1 polymer ?
#
loop_
_entity_poly.entity_id
_entity_poly.type
_entity_poly.pdbx_seq_one_letter_code
_entity_poly.pdbx_strand_id
1 'polypeptide(L)'
;MKNVLILLFVAIGLASCSKDTLDSIERDTAQNIIRLNKWFDVVKTETENGETHTEILVGNEQNSYIEFRANGNAYIMKNDQSFADPIPYSMPDNKVMIFDGVRYEIQENIISTITKFTLKNVEGDKTTTIQFKRR
;
A
#
# COMPACT_ATOMS: atom_id res chain seq x y z
N MET A 1 -54.36 9.08 -3.72
CA MET A 1 -53.22 8.95 -2.78
C MET A 1 -52.93 7.46 -2.53
N LYS A 2 -52.28 6.81 -3.49
CA LYS A 2 -51.78 5.44 -3.51
C LYS A 2 -50.94 5.44 -4.78
N ASN A 3 -49.72 4.92 -4.76
CA ASN A 3 -48.74 4.81 -5.87
C ASN A 3 -47.38 5.49 -5.60
N VAL A 4 -47.21 6.29 -4.55
CA VAL A 4 -45.91 6.91 -4.24
C VAL A 4 -45.07 6.08 -3.24
N LEU A 5 -45.66 5.10 -2.56
CA LEU A 5 -45.00 4.40 -1.44
C LEU A 5 -44.10 3.21 -1.86
N ILE A 6 -44.17 2.74 -3.11
CA ILE A 6 -43.46 1.50 -3.52
C ILE A 6 -42.09 1.80 -4.17
N LEU A 7 -41.86 3.02 -4.68
CA LEU A 7 -40.56 3.38 -5.26
C LEU A 7 -39.46 3.65 -4.22
N LEU A 8 -39.82 3.89 -2.95
CA LEU A 8 -38.84 4.28 -1.93
C LEU A 8 -38.07 3.09 -1.32
N PHE A 9 -38.56 1.86 -1.48
CA PHE A 9 -37.91 0.66 -0.93
C PHE A 9 -36.91 -0.01 -1.89
N VAL A 10 -36.91 0.34 -3.18
CA VAL A 10 -35.98 -0.24 -4.17
C VAL A 10 -34.63 0.49 -4.21
N ALA A 11 -34.57 1.74 -3.72
CA ALA A 11 -33.34 2.55 -3.77
C ALA A 11 -32.30 2.21 -2.69
N ILE A 12 -32.69 1.53 -1.60
CA ILE A 12 -31.81 1.30 -0.45
C ILE A 12 -30.93 0.04 -0.62
N GLY A 13 -31.29 -0.88 -1.53
CA GLY A 13 -30.53 -2.12 -1.78
C GLY A 13 -29.31 -1.96 -2.69
N LEU A 14 -29.23 -0.91 -3.51
CA LEU A 14 -28.16 -0.72 -4.50
C LEU A 14 -26.96 0.08 -3.98
N ALA A 15 -27.14 0.86 -2.91
CA ALA A 15 -26.09 1.71 -2.36
C ALA A 15 -25.02 0.94 -1.55
N SER A 16 -25.39 -0.20 -0.94
CA SER A 16 -24.43 -1.02 -0.19
C SER A 16 -23.49 -1.77 -1.13
N CYS A 17 -24.01 -2.39 -2.20
CA CYS A 17 -23.17 -3.04 -3.20
C CYS A 17 -22.31 -2.03 -3.98
N SER A 18 -22.77 -0.80 -4.19
CA SER A 18 -21.96 0.20 -4.89
C SER A 18 -20.72 0.60 -4.12
N LYS A 19 -20.79 0.68 -2.77
CA LYS A 19 -19.64 1.06 -1.94
C LYS A 19 -18.60 -0.06 -1.91
N ASP A 20 -19.02 -1.30 -1.66
CA ASP A 20 -18.12 -2.45 -1.66
C ASP A 20 -17.46 -2.65 -3.04
N THR A 21 -18.22 -2.42 -4.11
CA THR A 21 -17.69 -2.46 -5.49
C THR A 21 -16.67 -1.35 -5.72
N LEU A 22 -16.96 -0.11 -5.32
CA LEU A 22 -16.05 1.03 -5.48
C LEU A 22 -14.75 0.84 -4.68
N ASP A 23 -14.86 0.44 -3.41
CA ASP A 23 -13.72 0.17 -2.53
C ASP A 23 -12.84 -0.95 -3.14
N SER A 24 -13.45 -1.98 -3.74
CA SER A 24 -12.70 -3.04 -4.42
C SER A 24 -11.96 -2.58 -5.69
N ILE A 25 -12.57 -1.70 -6.50
CA ILE A 25 -11.95 -1.13 -7.71
C ILE A 25 -10.78 -0.23 -7.34
N GLU A 26 -10.95 0.61 -6.31
CA GLU A 26 -9.88 1.49 -5.84
C GLU A 26 -8.71 0.69 -5.27
N ARG A 27 -8.99 -0.36 -4.50
CA ARG A 27 -7.95 -1.28 -4.00
C ARG A 27 -7.18 -1.94 -5.13
N ASP A 28 -7.88 -2.50 -6.11
CA ASP A 28 -7.25 -3.19 -7.23
C ASP A 28 -6.44 -2.21 -8.10
N THR A 29 -6.95 -0.99 -8.26
CA THR A 29 -6.23 0.12 -8.93
C THR A 29 -4.94 0.47 -8.20
N ALA A 30 -5.02 0.73 -6.90
CA ALA A 30 -3.87 1.05 -6.06
C ALA A 30 -2.83 -0.09 -6.09
N GLN A 31 -3.28 -1.34 -5.94
CA GLN A 31 -2.44 -2.51 -5.97
C GLN A 31 -1.75 -2.69 -7.33
N ASN A 32 -2.48 -2.50 -8.44
CA ASN A 32 -1.89 -2.59 -9.78
C ASN A 32 -0.85 -1.49 -10.01
N ILE A 33 -1.13 -0.24 -9.60
CA ILE A 33 -0.17 0.86 -9.71
C ILE A 33 1.10 0.54 -8.91
N ILE A 34 0.98 -0.03 -7.71
CA ILE A 34 2.14 -0.42 -6.91
C ILE A 34 2.95 -1.53 -7.60
N ARG A 35 2.28 -2.54 -8.15
CA ARG A 35 2.89 -3.71 -8.83
C ARG A 35 3.54 -3.38 -10.18
N LEU A 36 3.02 -2.41 -10.91
CA LEU A 36 3.54 -2.01 -12.22
C LEU A 36 4.87 -1.25 -12.13
N ASN A 37 5.31 -0.88 -10.93
CA ASN A 37 6.48 -0.05 -10.72
C ASN A 37 7.59 -0.79 -9.98
N LYS A 38 8.82 -0.41 -10.32
CA LYS A 38 10.01 -0.66 -9.51
C LYS A 38 10.26 0.56 -8.64
N TRP A 39 10.56 0.31 -7.37
CA TRP A 39 10.82 1.34 -6.37
C TRP A 39 12.30 1.32 -6.06
N PHE A 40 12.99 2.41 -6.40
CA PHE A 40 14.46 2.47 -6.43
C PHE A 40 15.05 3.11 -5.18
N ASP A 41 14.29 3.94 -4.48
CA ASP A 41 14.71 4.49 -3.20
C ASP A 41 13.65 4.14 -2.17
N VAL A 42 14.03 3.26 -1.23
CA VAL A 42 13.13 2.82 -0.16
C VAL A 42 13.80 3.04 1.18
N VAL A 43 13.17 3.88 1.99
CA VAL A 43 13.71 4.31 3.28
C VAL A 43 12.70 3.99 4.36
N LYS A 44 13.16 3.27 5.39
CA LYS A 44 12.42 3.01 6.62
C LYS A 44 12.90 3.98 7.69
N THR A 45 11.97 4.65 8.33
CA THR A 45 12.25 5.54 9.47
C THR A 45 11.40 5.09 10.64
N GLU A 46 12.05 4.87 11.77
CA GLU A 46 11.39 4.56 13.05
C GLU A 46 11.67 5.69 14.02
N THR A 47 10.60 6.25 14.60
CA THR A 47 10.68 7.24 15.66
C THR A 47 10.05 6.67 16.91
N GLU A 48 10.78 6.66 18.02
CA GLU A 48 10.34 6.14 19.31
C GLU A 48 10.92 7.04 20.40
N ASN A 49 10.10 7.49 21.35
CA ASN A 49 10.52 8.41 22.42
C ASN A 49 11.28 9.66 21.95
N GLY A 50 10.97 10.16 20.75
CA GLY A 50 11.61 11.33 20.14
C GLY A 50 12.97 11.05 19.49
N GLU A 51 13.52 9.85 19.64
CA GLU A 51 14.69 9.39 18.90
C GLU A 51 14.25 8.87 17.52
N THR A 52 15.05 9.13 16.48
CA THR A 52 14.73 8.72 15.10
C THR A 52 15.87 7.90 14.51
N HIS A 53 15.56 6.68 14.10
CA HIS A 53 16.45 5.79 13.36
C HIS A 53 15.99 5.70 11.90
N THR A 54 16.94 5.69 10.96
CA THR A 54 16.64 5.59 9.53
C THR A 54 17.52 4.53 8.88
N GLU A 55 16.88 3.66 8.10
CA GLU A 55 17.47 2.57 7.35
C GLU A 55 17.12 2.71 5.87
N ILE A 56 18.14 2.63 5.00
CA ILE A 56 17.94 2.61 3.55
C ILE A 56 17.83 1.16 3.11
N LEU A 57 16.60 0.71 2.84
CA LEU A 57 16.30 -0.66 2.40
C LEU A 57 16.72 -0.89 0.94
N VAL A 58 16.55 0.13 0.09
CA VAL A 58 16.80 0.07 -1.36
C VAL A 58 17.33 1.42 -1.84
N GLY A 59 18.22 1.43 -2.83
CA GLY A 59 18.91 2.63 -3.31
C GLY A 59 20.26 2.83 -2.65
N ASN A 60 20.84 1.75 -2.11
CA ASN A 60 22.15 1.71 -1.48
C ASN A 60 23.16 0.90 -2.34
N GLU A 61 24.36 0.66 -1.81
CA GLU A 61 25.43 -0.06 -2.53
C GLU A 61 25.10 -1.54 -2.79
N GLN A 62 24.14 -2.12 -2.08
CA GLN A 62 23.77 -3.53 -2.13
C GLN A 62 22.47 -3.78 -2.91
N ASN A 63 21.49 -2.87 -2.83
CA ASN A 63 20.11 -3.08 -3.25
C ASN A 63 19.67 -2.06 -4.31
N SER A 64 19.20 -2.57 -5.45
CA SER A 64 18.87 -1.78 -6.65
C SER A 64 17.44 -1.25 -6.66
N TYR A 65 16.45 -2.16 -6.55
CA TYR A 65 15.03 -1.82 -6.52
C TYR A 65 14.24 -2.88 -5.74
N ILE A 66 13.04 -2.53 -5.29
CA ILE A 66 12.01 -3.49 -4.87
C ILE A 66 10.85 -3.49 -5.86
N GLU A 67 10.28 -4.67 -6.11
CA GLU A 67 9.07 -4.83 -6.90
C GLU A 67 8.04 -5.70 -6.16
N PHE A 68 6.76 -5.35 -6.31
CA PHE A 68 5.64 -6.09 -5.73
C PHE A 68 5.05 -7.02 -6.78
N ARG A 69 4.96 -8.32 -6.49
CA ARG A 69 4.47 -9.32 -7.45
C ARG A 69 3.08 -9.84 -7.09
N ALA A 70 2.36 -10.33 -8.09
CA ALA A 70 0.99 -10.84 -7.92
C ALA A 70 0.89 -12.08 -7.00
N ASN A 71 2.01 -12.77 -6.75
CA ASN A 71 2.09 -13.93 -5.85
C ASN A 71 2.06 -13.58 -4.36
N GLY A 72 1.77 -12.32 -3.99
CA GLY A 72 1.71 -11.87 -2.60
C GLY A 72 3.06 -11.59 -1.95
N ASN A 73 4.15 -11.54 -2.74
CA ASN A 73 5.48 -11.22 -2.24
C ASN A 73 6.09 -10.02 -2.97
N ALA A 74 6.81 -9.20 -2.21
CA ALA A 74 7.73 -8.20 -2.71
C ALA A 74 9.16 -8.75 -2.72
N TYR A 75 9.96 -8.31 -3.68
CA TYR A 75 11.31 -8.80 -3.88
C TYR A 75 12.28 -7.65 -4.05
N ILE A 76 13.31 -7.62 -3.22
CA ILE A 76 14.43 -6.69 -3.39
C ILE A 76 15.42 -7.32 -4.37
N MET A 77 15.65 -6.63 -5.50
CA MET A 77 16.73 -6.93 -6.43
C MET A 77 18.03 -6.33 -5.89
N LYS A 78 19.04 -7.17 -5.68
CA LYS A 78 20.38 -6.74 -5.31
C LYS A 78 21.16 -6.28 -6.53
N ASN A 79 22.22 -5.50 -6.32
CA ASN A 79 23.08 -5.01 -7.40
C ASN A 79 23.86 -6.12 -8.10
N ASP A 80 24.03 -7.27 -7.46
CA ASP A 80 24.60 -8.50 -8.07
C ASP A 80 23.58 -9.30 -8.92
N GLN A 81 22.38 -8.76 -9.13
CA GLN A 81 21.27 -9.35 -9.89
C GLN A 81 20.60 -10.56 -9.22
N SER A 82 20.92 -10.86 -7.96
CA SER A 82 20.15 -11.81 -7.15
C SER A 82 18.96 -11.14 -6.47
N PHE A 83 17.95 -11.95 -6.09
CA PHE A 83 16.86 -11.47 -5.23
C PHE A 83 17.14 -11.81 -3.77
N ALA A 84 16.78 -10.91 -2.86
CA ALA A 84 16.67 -11.21 -1.45
C ALA A 84 15.50 -12.16 -1.16
N ASP A 85 15.40 -12.62 0.08
CA ASP A 85 14.26 -13.42 0.54
C ASP A 85 12.94 -12.66 0.30
N PRO A 86 11.86 -13.40 -0.07
CA PRO A 86 10.57 -12.79 -0.35
C PRO A 86 9.98 -12.11 0.88
N ILE A 87 9.47 -10.89 0.70
CA ILE A 87 8.78 -10.15 1.76
C ILE A 87 7.27 -10.29 1.52
N PRO A 88 6.52 -10.94 2.42
CA PRO A 88 5.09 -11.12 2.22
C PRO A 88 4.37 -9.77 2.30
N TYR A 89 3.38 -9.57 1.43
CA TYR A 89 2.52 -8.40 1.48
C TYR A 89 1.08 -8.70 1.04
N SER A 90 0.14 -7.90 1.53
CA SER A 90 -1.23 -7.87 1.04
C SER A 90 -1.83 -6.48 1.18
N MET A 91 -2.87 -6.19 0.39
CA MET A 91 -3.64 -4.94 0.49
C MET A 91 -5.08 -5.31 0.79
N PRO A 92 -5.48 -5.41 2.08
CA PRO A 92 -6.86 -5.71 2.43
C PRO A 92 -7.82 -4.58 2.01
N ASP A 93 -7.31 -3.36 1.83
CA ASP A 93 -8.06 -2.17 1.41
C ASP A 93 -7.17 -1.25 0.55
N ASN A 94 -7.77 -0.26 -0.13
CA ASN A 94 -7.09 0.76 -0.95
C ASN A 94 -6.12 1.65 -0.14
N LYS A 95 -6.31 1.71 1.18
CA LYS A 95 -5.54 2.53 2.13
C LYS A 95 -4.72 1.75 3.13
N VAL A 96 -4.68 0.43 3.02
CA VAL A 96 -3.99 -0.42 3.98
C VAL A 96 -3.09 -1.40 3.25
N MET A 97 -1.86 -1.53 3.73
CA MET A 97 -0.95 -2.59 3.31
C MET A 97 -0.47 -3.35 4.55
N ILE A 98 -0.55 -4.67 4.50
CA ILE A 98 0.21 -5.52 5.40
C ILE A 98 1.53 -5.80 4.69
N PHE A 99 2.65 -5.40 5.26
CA PHE A 99 3.99 -5.58 4.69
C PHE A 99 4.90 -6.19 5.74
N ASP A 100 5.51 -7.33 5.43
CA ASP A 100 6.30 -8.13 6.38
C ASP A 100 5.54 -8.44 7.68
N GLY A 101 4.24 -8.75 7.55
CA GLY A 101 3.35 -9.05 8.68
C GLY A 101 2.86 -7.83 9.47
N VAL A 102 3.40 -6.63 9.24
CA VAL A 102 2.99 -5.40 9.95
C VAL A 102 1.93 -4.65 9.13
N ARG A 103 0.88 -4.18 9.81
CA ARG A 103 -0.19 -3.38 9.19
C ARG A 103 0.22 -1.91 9.11
N TYR A 104 0.18 -1.36 7.90
CA TYR A 104 0.45 0.04 7.61
C TYR A 104 -0.72 0.72 6.90
N GLU A 105 -0.89 2.01 7.15
CA GLU A 105 -1.72 2.91 6.37
C GLU A 105 -0.93 3.50 5.20
N ILE A 106 -1.50 3.44 4.01
CA ILE A 106 -0.98 4.10 2.81
C ILE A 106 -1.39 5.58 2.87
N GLN A 107 -0.41 6.48 2.91
CA GLN A 107 -0.69 7.90 3.11
C GLN A 107 -1.24 8.58 1.85
N GLU A 108 -0.82 8.13 0.66
CA GLU A 108 -1.22 8.71 -0.63
C GLU A 108 -2.53 8.11 -1.17
N ASN A 109 -3.31 8.90 -1.92
CA ASN A 109 -4.46 8.41 -2.68
C ASN A 109 -3.96 7.85 -4.02
N ILE A 110 -3.87 6.53 -4.16
CA ILE A 110 -3.31 5.88 -5.34
C ILE A 110 -4.43 5.56 -6.35
N ILE A 111 -4.91 6.60 -7.03
CA ILE A 111 -5.94 6.49 -8.08
C ILE A 111 -5.36 6.56 -9.50
N SER A 112 -4.07 6.87 -9.62
CA SER A 112 -3.33 7.01 -10.88
C SER A 112 -1.83 6.85 -10.65
N THR A 113 -1.02 6.96 -11.71
CA THR A 113 0.45 6.85 -11.64
C THR A 113 1.03 7.74 -10.53
N ILE A 114 1.77 7.12 -9.62
CA ILE A 114 2.48 7.78 -8.53
C ILE A 114 3.99 7.68 -8.71
N THR A 115 4.71 8.69 -8.21
CA THR A 115 6.19 8.69 -8.11
C THR A 115 6.67 8.25 -6.73
N LYS A 116 5.79 8.29 -5.73
CA LYS A 116 6.06 7.83 -4.37
C LYS A 116 4.79 7.32 -3.69
N PHE A 117 4.96 6.43 -2.72
CA PHE A 117 3.97 6.22 -1.67
C PHE A 117 4.66 5.93 -0.34
N THR A 118 3.91 6.07 0.75
CA THR A 118 4.40 5.98 2.11
C THR A 118 3.47 5.07 2.90
N LEU A 119 4.07 4.07 3.54
CA LEU A 119 3.43 3.24 4.55
C LEU A 119 3.69 3.86 5.93
N LYS A 120 2.66 3.96 6.77
CA LYS A 120 2.78 4.44 8.15
C LYS A 120 2.11 3.49 9.12
N ASN A 121 2.81 3.13 10.18
CA ASN A 121 2.29 2.37 11.31
C ASN A 121 2.60 3.18 12.58
N VAL A 122 1.64 3.22 13.50
CA VAL A 122 1.77 3.89 14.80
C VAL A 122 1.33 2.90 15.85
N GLU A 123 2.24 2.55 16.75
CA GLU A 123 2.04 1.61 17.85
C GLU A 123 2.54 2.25 19.13
N GLY A 124 1.62 2.77 19.95
CA GLY A 124 1.98 3.52 21.15
C GLY A 124 2.76 4.80 20.83
N ASP A 125 3.98 4.90 21.35
CA ASP A 125 4.95 5.98 21.14
C ASP A 125 5.87 5.73 19.94
N LYS A 126 5.79 4.55 19.30
CA LYS A 126 6.56 4.21 18.11
C LYS A 126 5.78 4.56 16.85
N THR A 127 6.43 5.29 15.94
CA THR A 127 5.96 5.52 14.57
C THR A 127 6.96 4.95 13.60
N THR A 128 6.51 4.03 12.74
CA THR A 128 7.32 3.50 11.64
C THR A 128 6.75 3.99 10.31
N THR A 129 7.60 4.60 9.49
CA THR A 129 7.26 4.95 8.10
C THR A 129 8.18 4.23 7.13
N ILE A 130 7.63 3.73 6.02
CA ILE A 130 8.42 3.21 4.91
C ILE A 130 8.02 3.98 3.65
N GLN A 131 8.96 4.74 3.10
CA GLN A 131 8.73 5.54 1.91
C GLN A 131 9.33 4.83 0.70
N PHE A 132 8.51 4.63 -0.34
CA PHE A 132 8.90 4.05 -1.61
C PHE A 132 8.90 5.14 -2.67
N LYS A 133 9.99 5.29 -3.42
CA LYS A 133 10.11 6.25 -4.52
C LYS A 133 10.57 5.60 -5.81
N ARG A 134 10.08 6.16 -6.91
CA ARG A 134 10.62 5.95 -8.26
C ARG A 134 11.75 6.94 -8.51
N ARG A 135 12.56 6.64 -9.54
CA ARG A 135 13.46 7.60 -10.17
C ARG A 135 12.75 8.37 -11.29
#